data_AF-A0A838FYV6-F1
#
_entry.id   AF-A0A838FYV6-F1
#
_cell.length_a   1.000
_cell.length_b   1.000
_cell.length_c   1.000
_cell.angle_alpha   90.00
_cell.angle_beta   90.00
_cell.angle_gamma   90.00
#
_symmetry.space_group_name_H-M   'P 1'
#
loop_
_entity.id
_entity.type
_entity.pdbx_description
1 polymer ?
#
loop_
_entity_poly.entity_id
_entity_poly.type
_entity_poly.pdbx_seq_one_letter_code
_entity_poly.pdbx_strand_id
1 'polypeptide(L)' 'MARDAPELSIANAVFAQQGFALEPDYFDALAKDFGTEVRQVDFAGGSAAGVINEWVRTQTHDRIAKLFDGPRP' A
#
# COMPACT_ATOMS: atom_id res chain seq x y z
N MET A 1 -29.81 -7.11 22.08
CA MET A 1 -29.07 -7.15 20.80
C MET A 1 -27.59 -7.12 21.15
N ALA A 2 -26.82 -8.13 20.76
CA ALA A 2 -25.37 -8.10 20.95
C ALA A 2 -24.80 -7.01 20.03
N ARG A 3 -23.87 -6.19 20.54
CA ARG A 3 -23.14 -5.23 19.70
C ARG A 3 -22.02 -6.02 19.01
N ASP A 4 -21.86 -5.83 17.71
CA ASP A 4 -20.72 -6.41 16.99
C ASP A 4 -19.40 -5.92 17.60
N ALA A 5 -18.42 -6.81 17.69
CA ALA A 5 -17.10 -6.47 18.18
C ALA A 5 -16.42 -5.47 17.21
N PRO A 6 -15.61 -4.52 17.73
CA PRO A 6 -14.87 -3.60 16.86
C PRO A 6 -13.88 -4.38 15.99
N GLU A 7 -13.77 -3.95 14.72
CA GLU A 7 -12.83 -4.50 13.75
C GLU A 7 -11.55 -3.65 13.71
N LEU A 8 -10.38 -4.31 13.72
CA LEU A 8 -9.07 -3.68 13.56
C LEU A 8 -8.31 -4.36 12.43
N SER A 9 -7.88 -3.57 11.45
CA SER A 9 -7.05 -4.02 10.32
C SER A 9 -5.76 -3.21 10.30
N ILE A 10 -4.62 -3.91 10.21
CA ILE A 10 -3.29 -3.30 10.10
C ILE A 10 -2.59 -3.94 8.91
N ALA A 11 -2.11 -3.11 7.98
CA ALA A 11 -1.39 -3.54 6.79
C ALA A 11 -0.29 -2.54 6.45
N ASN A 12 0.86 -3.03 5.98
CA ASN A 12 2.00 -2.23 5.55
C ASN A 12 2.38 -2.59 4.11
N ALA A 13 2.75 -1.59 3.30
CA ALA A 13 3.27 -1.82 1.96
C ALA A 13 4.31 -0.76 1.56
N VAL A 14 5.26 -1.18 0.73
CA VAL A 14 6.22 -0.33 0.04
C VAL A 14 5.90 -0.35 -1.45
N PHE A 15 5.74 0.85 -2.02
CA PHE A 15 5.51 1.05 -3.44
C PHE A 15 6.75 1.68 -4.07
N ALA A 16 7.42 0.96 -4.96
CA ALA A 16 8.66 1.37 -5.61
C ALA A 16 8.43 1.67 -7.10
N GLN A 17 9.22 2.59 -7.68
CA GLN A 17 9.15 2.83 -9.12
C GLN A 17 9.56 1.58 -9.90
N GLN A 18 8.84 1.25 -10.97
CA GLN A 18 9.24 0.20 -11.90
C GLN A 18 10.65 0.45 -12.44
N GLY A 19 11.47 -0.60 -12.44
CA GLY A 19 12.88 -0.52 -12.84
C GLY A 19 13.82 0.04 -11.76
N PHE A 20 13.30 0.47 -10.61
CA PHE A 20 14.14 0.79 -9.46
C PHE A 20 14.55 -0.50 -8.74
N ALA A 21 15.86 -0.76 -8.72
CA ALA A 21 16.43 -1.88 -7.99
C ALA A 21 16.51 -1.53 -6.49
N LEU A 22 15.65 -2.17 -5.71
CA LEU A 22 15.74 -2.15 -4.26
C LEU A 22 16.74 -3.22 -3.80
N GLU A 23 17.41 -2.92 -2.70
CA GLU A 23 18.44 -3.77 -2.12
C GLU A 23 17.80 -4.99 -1.43
N PRO A 24 18.29 -6.23 -1.66
CA PRO A 24 17.66 -7.43 -1.12
C PRO A 24 17.55 -7.45 0.41
N ASP A 25 18.58 -7.02 1.15
CA ASP A 25 18.56 -7.08 2.61
C ASP A 25 17.53 -6.10 3.20
N TYR A 26 17.31 -4.96 2.53
CA TYR A 26 16.22 -4.04 2.84
C TYR A 26 14.83 -4.71 2.71
N PHE A 27 14.62 -5.60 1.74
CA PHE A 27 13.36 -6.33 1.60
C PHE A 27 13.15 -7.35 2.71
N ASP A 28 14.18 -8.13 3.01
CA ASP A 28 14.09 -9.17 4.02
C ASP A 28 13.78 -8.57 5.39
N ALA A 29 14.35 -7.40 5.71
CA ALA A 29 14.01 -6.66 6.92
C ALA A 29 12.53 -6.20 6.95
N LEU A 30 12.05 -5.58 5.86
CA LEU A 30 10.67 -5.09 5.78
C LEU A 30 9.62 -6.21 5.81
N ALA A 31 9.90 -7.31 5.12
CA ALA A 31 9.00 -8.47 5.09
C ALA A 31 8.96 -9.16 6.45
N LYS A 32 10.12 -9.36 7.08
CA LYS A 32 10.24 -10.07 8.36
C LYS A 32 9.62 -9.31 9.52
N ASP A 33 9.86 -8.01 9.62
CA ASP A 33 9.49 -7.26 10.82
C ASP A 33 8.12 -6.59 10.72
N PHE A 34 7.64 -6.31 9.51
CA PHE A 34 6.41 -5.54 9.28
C PHE A 34 5.34 -6.27 8.45
N GLY A 35 5.64 -7.48 7.95
CA GLY A 35 4.75 -8.20 7.02
C GLY A 35 4.51 -7.41 5.74
N THR A 36 5.49 -6.58 5.34
CA THR A 36 5.31 -5.56 4.30
C THR A 36 5.20 -6.19 2.93
N GLU A 37 4.15 -5.83 2.20
CA GLU A 37 4.07 -6.14 0.78
C GLU A 37 4.90 -5.14 -0.04
N VAL A 38 5.72 -5.62 -0.97
CA VAL A 38 6.45 -4.77 -1.90
C VAL A 38 5.77 -4.84 -3.26
N ARG A 39 5.43 -3.68 -3.81
CA ARG A 39 4.84 -3.55 -5.15
C ARG A 39 5.66 -2.58 -5.99
N GLN A 40 5.89 -2.93 -7.25
CA GLN A 40 6.40 -1.98 -8.23
C GLN A 40 5.25 -1.27 -8.93
N VAL A 41 5.28 0.06 -8.95
CA VAL A 41 4.28 0.93 -9.57
C VAL A 41 4.96 1.92 -10.51
N ASP A 42 4.20 2.48 -11.44
CA ASP A 42 4.70 3.51 -12.34
C ASP A 42 4.26 4.91 -11.88
N PHE A 43 5.11 5.55 -11.08
CA PHE A 43 4.99 6.95 -10.68
C PHE A 43 5.26 7.90 -11.84
N ALA A 44 6.14 7.54 -12.78
CA ALA A 44 6.49 8.40 -13.92
C ALA A 44 5.34 8.51 -14.93
N GLY A 45 4.62 7.42 -15.20
CA GLY A 45 3.43 7.41 -16.05
C GLY A 45 2.14 7.83 -15.34
N GLY A 46 2.20 8.24 -14.07
CA GLY A 46 1.07 8.79 -13.32
C GLY A 46 0.01 7.79 -12.86
N SER A 47 0.20 6.48 -13.09
CA SER A 47 -0.77 5.44 -12.71
C SER A 47 -0.67 5.01 -11.24
N ALA A 48 0.45 5.31 -10.57
CA ALA A 48 0.72 4.85 -9.21
C ALA A 48 -0.36 5.23 -8.18
N ALA A 49 -0.92 6.45 -8.25
CA ALA A 49 -1.93 6.89 -7.30
C ALA A 49 -3.18 5.99 -7.32
N GLY A 50 -3.62 5.57 -8.51
CA GLY A 50 -4.76 4.65 -8.67
C GLY A 50 -4.47 3.29 -8.05
N VAL A 51 -3.30 2.72 -8.32
CA VAL A 51 -2.88 1.41 -7.78
C VAL A 51 -2.80 1.44 -6.25
N ILE A 52 -2.22 2.49 -5.68
CA ILE A 52 -2.08 2.62 -4.22
C ILE A 52 -3.46 2.81 -3.57
N ASN A 53 -4.33 3.63 -4.16
CA ASN A 53 -5.69 3.84 -3.65
C ASN A 53 -6.52 2.55 -3.65
N GLU A 54 -6.39 1.72 -4.68
CA GLU A 54 -7.11 0.43 -4.74
C GLU A 54 -6.61 -0.55 -3.68
N TRP A 55 -5.29 -0.59 -3.45
CA TRP A 55 -4.72 -1.38 -2.38
C TRP A 55 -5.22 -0.91 -1.00
N VAL A 56 -5.16 0.40 -0.73
CA VAL A 56 -5.65 0.99 0.54
C VAL A 56 -7.14 0.69 0.75
N ARG A 57 -7.95 0.85 -0.30
CA ARG A 57 -9.39 0.53 -0.27
C ARG A 57 -9.62 -0.92 0.16
N THR A 58 -8.88 -1.86 -0.42
CA THR A 58 -8.98 -3.28 -0.08
C THR A 58 -8.57 -3.54 1.37
N GLN A 59 -7.43 -3.01 1.82
CA GLN A 59 -6.92 -3.22 3.20
C GLN A 59 -7.80 -2.58 4.28
N THR A 60 -8.67 -1.66 3.90
CA THR A 60 -9.54 -0.91 4.83
C THR A 60 -11.01 -1.28 4.70
N HIS A 61 -11.33 -2.31 3.91
CA HIS A 61 -12.69 -2.74 3.63
C HIS A 61 -13.55 -1.58 3.11
N ASP A 62 -13.05 -0.90 2.09
CA ASP A 62 -13.66 0.25 1.42
C ASP A 62 -13.84 1.51 2.30
N ARG A 63 -13.40 1.49 3.57
CA ARG A 63 -13.57 2.63 4.49
C ARG A 63 -12.65 3.80 4.15
N ILE A 64 -11.49 3.53 3.54
CA ILE A 64 -10.60 4.56 2.98
C ILE A 64 -10.56 4.39 1.46
N ALA A 65 -11.46 5.08 0.77
CA ALA A 65 -11.63 4.92 -0.68
C ALA A 65 -10.52 5.58 -1.52
N LYS A 66 -9.81 6.57 -0.96
CA LYS A 66 -8.80 7.36 -1.64
C LYS A 66 -7.81 7.96 -0.64
N LEU A 67 -6.52 7.76 -0.87
CA LEU A 67 -5.41 8.33 -0.10
C LEU A 67 -4.68 9.42 -0.89
N PHE A 68 -4.50 9.24 -2.19
CA PHE A 68 -3.80 10.18 -3.07
C PHE A 68 -4.73 10.71 -4.17
N ASP A 69 -4.67 12.02 -4.43
CA ASP A 69 -5.44 12.67 -5.50
C ASP A 69 -4.86 12.46 -6.91
N GLY A 70 -3.56 12.21 -7.00
CA GLY A 70 -2.77 12.18 -8.23
C GLY A 70 -1.43 12.89 -8.01
N PRO A 71 -0.52 12.90 -8.99
CA PRO A 71 0.71 13.67 -8.89
C PRO A 71 0.38 15.15 -8.64
N ARG A 72 1.08 15.78 -7.70
CA ARG A 72 1.04 17.24 -7.57
C ARG A 72 1.81 17.85 -8.74
N PRO A 73 1.34 18.99 -9.29
CA PRO A 73 2.03 19.70 -10.36
C PRO A 73 3.43 20.17 -9.95
#